data_AF-A0A4U1IGX4-F1
#
_entry.id   AF-A0A4U1IGX4-F1
#
_cell.length_a   1.000
_cell.length_b   1.000
_cell.length_c   1.000
_cell.angle_alpha   90.00
_cell.angle_beta   90.00
_cell.angle_gamma   90.00
#
_symmetry.space_group_name_H-M   'P 1'
#
loop_
_entity.id
_entity.type
_entity.pdbx_description
1 polymer ?
#
loop_
_entity_poly.entity_id
_entity_poly.type
_entity_poly.pdbx_seq_one_letter_code
_entity_poly.pdbx_strand_id
1 'polypeptide(L)'
;MSENAIGKYTGKGIVDAMPFKNKLVDVKQGELPKLKRSKPGCTGVLADLAAAMPEHGNAARIHPDCYAEIVETAQTLEQIRAQRPEADKLAEVLRESEAYYEDKLEGLISRLAKTVLDTAKDENKPALLATFESAIQYRTQYADKGVATRRKNQQNAGEPAAETPRET
;
A
#
# COMPACT_ATOMS: atom_id res chain seq x y z
N MET A 1 -1.78 18.69 7.35
CA MET A 1 -0.71 18.45 6.38
C MET A 1 0.02 19.77 6.16
N SER A 2 1.34 19.85 6.37
CA SER A 2 2.11 21.05 6.02
C SER A 2 2.11 21.24 4.50
N GLU A 3 2.11 22.48 4.00
CA GLU A 3 2.06 22.79 2.55
C GLU A 3 3.19 22.12 1.73
N ASN A 4 4.31 21.75 2.36
CA ASN A 4 5.42 21.03 1.72
C ASN A 4 5.33 19.49 1.75
N ALA A 5 4.23 18.90 2.25
CA ALA A 5 4.13 17.44 2.42
C ALA A 5 3.73 16.68 1.14
N ILE A 6 3.22 17.35 0.12
CA ILE A 6 2.65 16.71 -1.08
C ILE A 6 3.39 17.22 -2.32
N GLY A 7 4.15 16.34 -2.96
CA GLY A 7 4.86 16.59 -4.21
C GLY A 7 4.25 15.84 -5.40
N LYS A 8 4.50 16.32 -6.62
CA LYS A 8 4.18 15.54 -7.83
C LYS A 8 5.11 14.34 -7.92
N TYR A 9 4.56 13.17 -8.25
CA TYR A 9 5.38 12.01 -8.56
C TYR A 9 6.16 12.24 -9.86
N THR A 10 7.48 12.09 -9.80
CA THR A 10 8.40 12.25 -10.94
C THR A 10 9.06 10.94 -11.37
N GLY A 11 8.69 9.81 -10.75
CA GLY A 11 9.20 8.50 -11.12
C GLY A 11 8.49 7.91 -12.34
N LYS A 12 8.83 6.66 -12.68
CA LYS A 12 8.22 5.95 -13.80
C LYS A 12 6.75 5.66 -13.50
N GLY A 13 5.88 5.98 -14.45
CA GLY A 13 4.44 5.64 -14.41
C GLY A 13 4.11 4.26 -14.99
N ILE A 14 5.10 3.55 -15.53
CA ILE A 14 4.94 2.24 -16.15
C ILE A 14 6.04 1.33 -15.59
N VAL A 15 5.64 0.15 -15.16
CA VAL A 15 6.55 -0.95 -14.77
C VAL A 15 6.20 -2.15 -15.64
N ASP A 16 7.11 -2.50 -16.57
CA ASP A 16 6.84 -3.50 -17.60
C ASP A 16 7.44 -4.87 -17.28
N ALA A 17 6.61 -5.82 -16.83
CA ALA A 17 7.04 -7.18 -16.53
C ALA A 17 6.91 -8.14 -17.74
N MET A 18 6.61 -7.63 -18.94
CA MET A 18 6.50 -8.44 -20.17
C MET A 18 7.71 -9.33 -20.47
N PRO A 19 8.97 -8.91 -20.24
CA PRO A 19 10.15 -9.74 -20.55
C PRO A 19 10.16 -11.12 -19.89
N PHE A 20 9.49 -11.28 -18.75
CA PHE A 20 9.41 -12.54 -18.01
C PHE A 20 7.97 -12.91 -17.62
N LYS A 21 6.97 -12.40 -18.35
CA LYS A 21 5.54 -12.65 -18.10
C LYS A 21 5.21 -14.13 -17.94
N ASN A 22 5.76 -14.98 -18.80
CA ASN A 22 5.49 -16.42 -18.80
C ASN A 22 6.14 -17.16 -17.61
N LYS A 23 7.02 -16.49 -16.86
CA LYS A 23 7.67 -17.00 -15.65
C LYS A 23 7.07 -16.46 -14.36
N LEU A 24 6.12 -15.51 -14.46
CA LEU A 24 5.42 -14.96 -13.30
C LEU A 24 4.42 -15.97 -12.75
N VAL A 25 4.32 -16.02 -11.43
CA VAL A 25 3.41 -16.91 -10.71
C VAL A 25 2.52 -16.09 -9.78
N ASP A 26 1.24 -16.43 -9.77
CA ASP A 26 0.29 -15.93 -8.78
C ASP A 26 0.09 -16.99 -7.70
N VAL A 27 0.61 -16.71 -6.51
CA VAL A 27 0.56 -17.63 -5.38
C VAL A 27 -0.69 -17.32 -4.58
N LYS A 28 -1.54 -18.34 -4.38
CA LYS A 28 -2.78 -18.21 -3.59
C LYS A 28 -2.51 -17.55 -2.24
N GLN A 29 -3.46 -16.73 -1.80
CA GLN A 29 -3.39 -16.04 -0.51
C GLN A 29 -3.12 -17.04 0.63
N GLY A 30 -2.12 -16.75 1.47
CA GLY A 30 -1.72 -17.60 2.59
C GLY A 30 -0.71 -18.71 2.24
N GLU A 31 -0.42 -18.98 0.96
CA GLU A 31 0.53 -20.03 0.56
C GLU A 31 1.98 -19.54 0.45
N LEU A 32 2.20 -18.23 0.35
CA LEU A 32 3.53 -17.61 0.23
C LEU A 32 4.55 -18.07 1.30
N PRO A 33 4.19 -18.19 2.60
CA PRO A 33 5.13 -18.63 3.64
C PRO A 33 5.63 -20.08 3.47
N LYS A 34 4.93 -20.92 2.70
CA LYS A 34 5.33 -22.32 2.45
C LYS A 34 6.47 -22.42 1.44
N LEU A 35 6.75 -21.35 0.68
CA LEU A 35 7.84 -21.31 -0.28
C LEU A 35 9.19 -21.14 0.42
N LYS A 36 10.16 -21.98 0.03
CA LYS A 36 11.53 -21.87 0.53
C LYS A 36 12.19 -20.61 -0.02
N ARG A 37 12.98 -19.95 0.82
CA ARG A 37 13.77 -18.77 0.45
C ARG A 37 15.24 -19.14 0.35
N SER A 38 15.99 -18.36 -0.43
CA SER A 38 17.44 -18.49 -0.52
C SER A 38 18.06 -18.37 0.87
N LYS A 39 19.00 -19.26 1.19
CA LYS A 39 19.75 -19.27 2.44
C LYS A 39 21.06 -18.47 2.29
N PRO A 40 21.64 -17.97 3.40
CA PRO A 40 22.98 -17.43 3.38
C PRO A 40 23.97 -18.42 2.71
N GLY A 41 24.85 -17.90 1.85
CA GLY A 41 25.83 -18.71 1.10
C GLY A 41 25.35 -19.21 -0.27
N CYS A 42 24.08 -19.00 -0.66
CA CYS A 42 23.55 -19.46 -1.96
C CYS A 42 24.36 -18.95 -3.16
N THR A 43 24.82 -17.70 -3.13
CA THR A 43 25.64 -17.11 -4.20
C THR A 43 26.99 -17.82 -4.35
N GLY A 44 27.62 -18.21 -3.24
CA GLY A 44 28.86 -18.99 -3.26
C GLY A 44 28.64 -20.36 -3.90
N VAL A 45 27.57 -21.05 -3.50
CA VAL A 45 27.19 -22.35 -4.11
C VAL A 45 26.96 -22.23 -5.62
N LEU A 46 26.31 -21.16 -6.10
CA LEU A 46 26.12 -20.95 -7.53
C LEU A 46 27.44 -20.72 -8.26
N ALA A 47 28.38 -19.99 -7.67
CA ALA A 47 29.71 -19.78 -8.23
C ALA A 47 30.52 -21.09 -8.28
N ASP A 48 30.49 -21.87 -7.21
CA ASP A 48 31.17 -23.16 -7.13
C ASP A 48 30.60 -24.14 -8.16
N LEU A 49 29.26 -24.20 -8.31
CA LEU A 49 28.61 -25.00 -9.35
C LEU A 49 29.00 -24.55 -10.76
N ALA A 50 29.12 -23.24 -11.00
CA ALA A 50 29.52 -22.73 -12.30
C ALA A 50 30.94 -23.14 -12.70
N ALA A 51 31.85 -23.27 -11.73
CA ALA A 51 33.20 -23.78 -11.96
C ALA A 51 33.24 -25.32 -12.09
N ALA A 52 32.51 -26.03 -11.23
CA ALA A 52 32.60 -27.49 -11.14
C ALA A 52 31.79 -28.23 -12.22
N MET A 53 30.65 -27.69 -12.66
CA MET A 53 29.76 -28.39 -13.60
C MET A 53 30.41 -28.68 -14.97
N PRO A 54 31.16 -27.75 -15.60
CA PRO A 54 31.87 -28.03 -16.86
C PRO A 54 32.91 -29.16 -16.73
N GLU A 55 33.62 -29.23 -15.60
CA GLU A 55 34.73 -30.18 -15.42
C GLU A 55 34.27 -31.54 -14.88
N HIS A 56 33.28 -31.54 -13.98
CA HIS A 56 32.93 -32.72 -13.19
C HIS A 56 31.48 -33.19 -13.38
N GLY A 57 30.63 -32.41 -14.05
CA GLY A 57 29.20 -32.73 -14.20
C GLY A 57 28.93 -34.11 -14.82
N ASN A 58 29.66 -34.45 -15.89
CA ASN A 58 29.53 -35.75 -16.55
C ASN A 58 30.04 -36.91 -15.65
N ALA A 59 31.17 -36.72 -14.96
CA ALA A 59 31.70 -37.72 -14.04
C ALA A 59 30.75 -37.97 -12.85
N ALA A 60 30.07 -36.91 -12.39
CA ALA A 60 29.02 -36.99 -11.37
C ALA A 60 27.68 -37.52 -11.89
N ARG A 61 27.56 -37.85 -13.19
CA ARG A 61 26.33 -38.31 -13.86
C ARG A 61 25.15 -37.35 -13.69
N ILE A 62 25.43 -36.04 -13.62
CA ILE A 62 24.41 -35.00 -13.54
C ILE A 62 23.96 -34.69 -14.98
N HIS A 63 22.65 -34.74 -15.21
CA HIS A 63 22.10 -34.37 -16.50
C HIS A 63 22.34 -32.87 -16.76
N PRO A 64 22.81 -32.45 -17.95
CA PRO A 64 23.09 -31.04 -18.25
C PRO A 64 21.90 -30.10 -17.97
N ASP A 65 20.68 -30.56 -18.24
CA ASP A 65 19.45 -29.79 -18.01
C ASP A 65 19.24 -29.41 -16.54
N CYS A 66 19.72 -30.22 -15.59
CA CYS A 66 19.59 -29.88 -14.17
C CYS A 66 20.35 -28.60 -13.83
N TYR A 67 21.56 -28.44 -14.37
CA TYR A 67 22.34 -27.22 -14.15
C TYR A 67 21.79 -26.04 -14.96
N ALA A 68 21.34 -26.29 -16.19
CA ALA A 68 20.68 -25.27 -17.01
C ALA A 68 19.44 -24.68 -16.31
N GLU A 69 18.60 -25.52 -15.69
CA GLU A 69 17.42 -25.10 -14.94
C GLU A 69 17.78 -24.25 -13.71
N ILE A 70 18.86 -24.60 -13.00
CA ILE A 70 19.38 -23.80 -11.88
C ILE A 70 19.80 -22.42 -12.35
N VAL A 71 20.57 -22.34 -13.44
CA VAL A 71 21.05 -21.07 -14.02
C VAL A 71 19.88 -20.21 -14.46
N GLU A 72 18.92 -20.78 -15.20
CA GLU A 72 17.74 -20.06 -15.66
C GLU A 72 16.90 -19.52 -14.49
N THR A 73 16.72 -20.34 -13.45
CA THR A 73 15.97 -19.95 -12.24
C THR A 73 16.67 -18.81 -11.50
N ALA A 74 17.99 -18.89 -11.35
CA ALA A 74 18.79 -17.84 -10.71
C ALA A 74 18.70 -16.51 -11.47
N GLN A 75 18.85 -16.54 -12.79
CA GLN A 75 18.74 -15.35 -13.65
C GLN A 75 17.33 -14.74 -13.59
N THR A 76 16.29 -15.57 -13.65
CA THR A 76 14.89 -15.12 -13.54
C THR A 76 14.64 -14.44 -12.18
N LEU A 77 15.17 -15.01 -11.10
CA LEU A 77 15.07 -14.43 -9.77
C LEU A 77 15.76 -13.07 -9.67
N GLU A 78 16.92 -12.90 -10.28
CA GLU A 78 17.64 -11.62 -10.33
C GLU A 78 16.87 -10.56 -11.11
N GLN A 79 16.32 -10.91 -12.28
CA GLN A 79 15.48 -10.03 -13.08
C GLN A 79 14.25 -9.54 -12.29
N ILE A 80 13.55 -10.46 -11.62
CA ILE A 80 12.39 -10.11 -10.77
C ILE A 80 12.84 -9.17 -9.63
N ARG A 81 13.97 -9.46 -8.97
CA ARG A 81 14.47 -8.64 -7.86
C ARG A 81 14.90 -7.25 -8.31
N ALA A 82 15.47 -7.11 -9.50
CA ALA A 82 15.87 -5.82 -10.05
C ALA A 82 14.65 -4.94 -10.36
N GLN A 83 13.55 -5.53 -10.82
CA GLN A 83 12.36 -4.79 -11.19
C GLN A 83 11.39 -4.51 -10.03
N ARG A 84 11.35 -5.38 -9.01
CA ARG A 84 10.40 -5.28 -7.88
C ARG A 84 10.37 -3.90 -7.21
N PRO A 85 11.50 -3.22 -6.92
CA PRO A 85 11.47 -1.93 -6.25
C PRO A 85 10.69 -0.85 -7.00
N GLU A 86 10.74 -0.85 -8.34
CA GLU A 86 9.97 0.11 -9.15
C GLU A 86 8.46 -0.18 -9.07
N ALA A 87 8.07 -1.46 -9.07
CA ALA A 87 6.68 -1.89 -8.88
C ALA A 87 6.16 -1.52 -7.48
N ASP A 88 6.96 -1.82 -6.44
CA ASP A 88 6.63 -1.54 -5.05
C ASP A 88 6.41 -0.03 -4.84
N LYS A 89 7.28 0.81 -5.41
CA LYS A 89 7.14 2.28 -5.30
C LYS A 89 5.94 2.81 -6.08
N LEU A 90 5.66 2.30 -7.28
CA LEU A 90 4.47 2.72 -8.01
C LEU A 90 3.18 2.35 -7.25
N ALA A 91 3.12 1.16 -6.66
CA ALA A 91 1.99 0.73 -5.83
C ALA A 91 1.83 1.60 -4.57
N GLU A 92 2.94 2.01 -3.93
CA GLU A 92 2.93 2.98 -2.83
C GLU A 92 2.33 4.32 -3.26
N VAL A 93 2.83 4.91 -4.35
CA VAL A 93 2.36 6.21 -4.86
C VAL A 93 0.90 6.17 -5.28
N LEU A 94 0.43 5.06 -5.85
CA LEU A 94 -0.99 4.89 -6.18
C LEU A 94 -1.87 4.91 -4.93
N ARG A 95 -1.48 4.21 -3.85
CA ARG A 95 -2.21 4.25 -2.57
C ARG A 95 -2.20 5.63 -1.92
N GLU A 96 -1.07 6.33 -1.97
CA GLU A 96 -0.96 7.72 -1.48
C GLU A 96 -1.84 8.67 -2.28
N SER A 97 -1.86 8.49 -3.61
CA SER A 97 -2.69 9.30 -4.52
C SER A 97 -4.17 9.04 -4.29
N GLU A 98 -4.58 7.79 -4.10
CA GLU A 98 -5.94 7.40 -3.75
C GLU A 98 -6.38 8.12 -2.47
N ALA A 99 -5.64 7.96 -1.37
CA ALA A 99 -5.95 8.63 -0.11
C ALA A 99 -6.01 10.17 -0.23
N TYR A 100 -5.10 10.76 -1.01
CA TYR A 100 -5.11 12.20 -1.26
C TYR A 100 -6.36 12.64 -2.03
N TYR A 101 -6.74 11.92 -3.09
CA TYR A 101 -7.91 12.29 -3.89
C TYR A 101 -9.22 12.00 -3.16
N GLU A 102 -9.27 10.99 -2.29
CA GLU A 102 -10.38 10.76 -1.36
C GLU A 102 -10.56 11.95 -0.40
N ASP A 103 -9.50 12.39 0.28
CA ASP A 103 -9.55 13.57 1.18
C ASP A 103 -9.97 14.84 0.41
N LYS A 104 -9.41 15.04 -0.78
CA LYS A 104 -9.79 16.17 -1.64
C LYS A 104 -11.26 16.11 -2.05
N LEU A 105 -11.76 14.94 -2.41
CA LEU A 105 -13.16 14.72 -2.78
C LEU A 105 -14.08 15.02 -1.59
N GLU A 106 -13.75 14.51 -0.41
CA GLU A 106 -14.46 14.79 0.84
C GLU A 106 -14.55 16.31 1.09
N GLY A 107 -13.40 17.00 1.03
CA GLY A 107 -13.34 18.45 1.21
C GLY A 107 -14.13 19.23 0.15
N LEU A 108 -14.29 18.72 -1.07
CA LEU A 108 -15.12 19.32 -2.11
C LEU A 108 -16.62 19.12 -1.83
N ILE A 109 -17.04 17.90 -1.47
CA ILE A 109 -18.44 17.57 -1.12
C ILE A 109 -18.88 18.39 0.09
N SER A 110 -18.06 18.44 1.13
CA SER A 110 -18.32 19.20 2.35
C SER A 110 -18.48 20.70 2.08
N ARG A 111 -17.66 21.27 1.19
CA ARG A 111 -17.80 22.68 0.76
C ARG A 111 -19.07 22.90 -0.04
N LEU A 112 -19.37 22.03 -1.01
CA LEU A 112 -20.59 22.11 -1.81
C LEU A 112 -21.85 22.08 -0.93
N ALA A 113 -21.95 21.10 -0.04
CA ALA A 113 -23.09 20.96 0.86
C ALA A 113 -23.26 22.18 1.77
N LYS A 114 -22.15 22.76 2.26
CA LYS A 114 -22.19 24.02 3.02
C LYS A 114 -22.72 25.19 2.17
N THR A 115 -22.21 25.35 0.95
CA THR A 115 -22.69 26.40 0.03
C THR A 115 -24.18 26.26 -0.22
N VAL A 116 -24.68 25.04 -0.47
CA VAL A 116 -26.12 24.81 -0.67
C VAL A 116 -26.94 25.20 0.57
N LEU A 117 -26.50 24.83 1.77
CA LEU A 117 -27.19 25.20 3.01
C LEU A 117 -27.23 26.72 3.20
N ASP A 118 -26.09 27.39 3.01
CA ASP A 118 -25.97 28.85 3.16
C ASP A 118 -26.86 29.55 2.11
N THR A 119 -26.80 29.15 0.83
CA THR A 119 -27.64 29.72 -0.25
C THR A 119 -29.13 29.47 -0.04
N ALA A 120 -29.54 28.26 0.37
CA ALA A 120 -30.94 27.95 0.62
C ALA A 120 -31.53 28.84 1.71
N LYS A 121 -30.73 29.15 2.74
CA LYS A 121 -31.10 30.05 3.84
C LYS A 121 -31.11 31.51 3.40
N ASP A 122 -30.01 31.99 2.83
CA ASP A 122 -29.79 33.41 2.55
C ASP A 122 -30.67 33.92 1.39
N GLU A 123 -30.94 33.07 0.40
CA GLU A 123 -31.81 33.40 -0.74
C GLU A 123 -33.26 32.90 -0.57
N ASN A 124 -33.60 32.31 0.59
CA ASN A 124 -34.92 31.74 0.88
C ASN A 124 -35.41 30.73 -0.19
N LYS A 125 -34.54 29.81 -0.59
CA LYS A 125 -34.79 28.76 -1.60
C LYS A 125 -34.79 27.36 -0.98
N PRO A 126 -35.82 26.98 -0.20
CA PRO A 126 -35.83 25.71 0.54
C PRO A 126 -35.84 24.47 -0.38
N ALA A 127 -36.29 24.61 -1.63
CA ALA A 127 -36.26 23.52 -2.62
C ALA A 127 -34.84 22.97 -2.87
N LEU A 128 -33.80 23.80 -2.70
CA LEU A 128 -32.41 23.37 -2.84
C LEU A 128 -32.02 22.29 -1.83
N LEU A 129 -32.62 22.31 -0.63
CA LEU A 129 -32.33 21.32 0.41
C LEU A 129 -32.75 19.91 -0.02
N ALA A 130 -33.92 19.80 -0.66
CA ALA A 130 -34.41 18.52 -1.19
C ALA A 130 -33.57 18.05 -2.38
N THR A 131 -33.17 18.95 -3.28
CA THR A 131 -32.35 18.60 -4.46
C THR A 131 -30.97 18.05 -4.08
N PHE A 132 -30.37 18.55 -3.01
CA PHE A 132 -29.01 18.18 -2.57
C PHE A 132 -28.98 17.39 -1.27
N GLU A 133 -30.10 16.75 -0.89
CA GLU A 133 -30.28 16.08 0.39
C GLU A 133 -29.14 15.09 0.70
N SER A 134 -28.77 14.23 -0.26
CA SER A 134 -27.70 13.24 -0.06
C SER A 134 -26.34 13.87 0.28
N ALA A 135 -25.99 15.00 -0.35
CA ALA A 135 -24.73 15.68 -0.06
C ALA A 135 -24.76 16.34 1.33
N ILE A 136 -25.91 16.90 1.72
CA ILE A 136 -26.13 17.47 3.05
C ILE A 136 -26.03 16.38 4.13
N GLN A 137 -26.74 15.26 3.94
CA GLN A 137 -26.72 14.10 4.85
C GLN A 137 -25.33 13.47 4.94
N TYR A 138 -24.59 13.38 3.84
CA TYR A 138 -23.24 12.85 3.85
C TYR A 138 -22.31 13.71 4.72
N ARG A 139 -22.37 15.04 4.57
CA ARG A 139 -21.60 15.99 5.39
C ARG A 139 -21.92 15.86 6.89
N THR A 140 -23.17 15.60 7.28
CA THR A 140 -23.55 15.51 8.70
C THR A 140 -22.92 14.32 9.42
N GLN A 141 -22.56 13.25 8.70
CA GLN A 141 -21.92 12.06 9.30
C GLN A 141 -20.63 12.40 10.07
N TYR A 142 -19.85 13.37 9.61
CA TYR A 142 -18.64 13.81 10.32
C TYR A 142 -18.93 14.71 11.52
N ALA A 143 -19.98 15.54 11.44
CA ALA A 143 -20.42 16.36 12.56
C ALA A 143 -20.85 15.46 13.74
N ASP A 144 -21.57 14.37 13.44
CA ASP A 144 -22.03 13.40 14.43
C ASP A 144 -20.86 12.67 15.10
N LYS A 145 -19.86 12.24 14.31
CA LYS A 145 -18.61 11.65 14.83
C LYS A 145 -17.81 12.63 15.71
N GLY A 146 -17.74 13.90 15.32
CA GLY A 146 -17.08 14.95 16.08
C GLY A 146 -17.74 15.21 17.43
N VAL A 147 -19.08 15.23 17.48
CA VAL A 147 -19.85 15.34 18.73
C VAL A 147 -19.66 14.12 19.62
N ALA A 148 -19.69 12.91 19.05
CA ALA A 148 -19.46 11.67 19.80
C ALA A 148 -18.06 11.65 20.44
N THR A 149 -17.04 12.07 19.70
CA THR A 149 -15.66 12.17 20.21
C THR A 149 -15.53 13.21 21.32
N ARG A 150 -16.16 14.38 21.17
CA ARG A 150 -16.18 15.43 22.21
C ARG A 150 -16.88 14.95 23.47
N ARG A 151 -18.02 14.26 23.35
CA ARG A 151 -18.74 13.65 24.49
C ARG A 151 -17.88 12.61 25.21
N LYS A 152 -17.20 11.73 24.46
CA LYS A 152 -16.29 10.72 25.02
C LYS A 152 -15.09 11.34 25.75
N ASN A 153 -14.49 12.39 25.18
CA ASN A 153 -13.37 13.08 25.82
C ASN A 153 -13.79 13.83 27.10
N GLN A 154 -15.01 14.39 27.13
CA GLN A 154 -15.55 15.01 28.35
C GLN A 154 -15.88 13.99 29.44
N GLN A 155 -16.30 12.77 29.07
CA GLN A 155 -16.54 11.68 30.03
C GLN A 155 -15.23 11.14 30.62
N ASN A 156 -14.19 10.97 29.79
CA ASN A 156 -12.88 10.47 30.25
C ASN A 156 -12.06 11.51 31.04
N ALA A 157 -12.35 12.81 30.90
CA ALA A 157 -11.72 13.86 31.69
C ALA A 157 -12.34 14.02 33.10
N GLY A 158 -13.41 13.28 33.40
CA GLY A 158 -14.11 13.30 34.70
C GLY A 158 -13.68 12.24 35.70
N GLU A 159 -12.77 11.32 35.35
CA GLU A 159 -12.21 10.34 36.30
C GLU A 159 -10.90 10.89 36.88
N PRO A 160 -10.86 11.32 38.16
CA PRO A 160 -9.61 11.71 38.80
C PRO A 160 -8.72 10.47 38.96
N ALA A 161 -7.50 10.55 38.45
CA ALA A 161 -6.47 9.54 38.61
C ALA A 161 -6.20 9.32 40.11
N ALA A 162 -6.56 8.14 40.62
CA ALA A 162 -6.18 7.70 41.94
C ALA A 162 -4.65 7.57 42.02
N GLU A 163 -4.04 8.37 42.90
CA GLU A 163 -2.63 8.30 43.27
C GLU A 163 -2.27 6.87 43.67
N THR A 164 -1.33 6.26 42.95
CA THR A 164 -0.66 5.04 43.41
C THR A 164 0.50 5.46 44.32
N PRO A 165 0.56 5.03 45.59
CA PRO A 165 1.66 5.38 46.48
C PRO A 165 2.96 4.71 46.01
N ARG A 166 4.07 5.46 46.02
CA ARG A 166 5.43 4.92 45.84
C ARG A 166 5.83 4.19 47.13
N GLU A 167 5.98 2.87 47.06
CA GLU A 167 6.70 2.10 48.09
C GLU A 167 8.20 2.14 47.82
N THR A 168 8.92 2.29 48.93
CA THR A 168 10.37 2.42 49.14
C THR A 168 11.11 1.09 49.06
#